data_AF-A0A327VN62-F1
#
_entry.id   AF-A0A327VN62-F1
#
_cell.length_a   1.000
_cell.length_b   1.000
_cell.length_c   1.000
_cell.angle_alpha   90.00
_cell.angle_beta   90.00
_cell.angle_gamma   90.00
#
_symmetry.space_group_name_H-M   'P 1'
#
loop_
_entity.id
_entity.type
_entity.pdbx_description
1 polymer ?
#
loop_
_entity_poly.entity_id
_entity_poly.type
_entity_poly.pdbx_seq_one_letter_code
_entity_poly.pdbx_strand_id
1 'polypeptide(L)'
;MSFNDFWKRIFGEKKPEQQPETPINSNEPDFESEFESDYDYEPEPDTLNRIDPYTLKLEAIFKDWLIDKLRDNNALDFSFEGGGDEGFITFENPTDETEMYNSLDEYLFYILKIPTVGECYMNGSGTLYIADNIVKVKYSSTLNQSYDYNEETDEIIYGEKVTLGGGDLELFSTHV
;
A
#
# COMPACT_ATOMS: atom_id res chain seq x y z
N MET A 1 -12.43 -7.53 -0.40
CA MET A 1 -11.71 -7.17 0.83
C MET A 1 -12.40 -5.93 1.37
N SER A 2 -12.97 -6.00 2.58
CA SER A 2 -13.72 -4.88 3.17
C SER A 2 -12.75 -3.82 3.69
N PHE A 3 -13.18 -2.56 3.70
CA PHE A 3 -12.41 -1.43 4.25
C PHE A 3 -11.94 -1.70 5.70
N ASN A 4 -12.75 -2.39 6.50
CA ASN A 4 -12.40 -2.78 7.87
C ASN A 4 -11.30 -3.84 7.94
N ASP A 5 -11.15 -4.68 6.91
CA ASP A 5 -10.11 -5.71 6.86
C ASP A 5 -8.73 -5.09 6.59
N PHE A 6 -8.68 -4.00 5.83
CA PHE A 6 -7.47 -3.23 5.58
C PHE A 6 -6.93 -2.61 6.88
N TRP A 7 -7.79 -1.98 7.69
CA TRP A 7 -7.38 -1.34 8.94
C TRP A 7 -6.97 -2.33 10.03
N LYS A 8 -7.72 -3.43 10.20
CA LYS A 8 -7.34 -4.52 11.11
C LYS A 8 -5.97 -5.10 10.76
N ARG A 9 -5.63 -5.15 9.47
CA ARG A 9 -4.34 -5.63 8.95
C ARG A 9 -3.17 -4.68 9.25
N ILE A 10 -3.37 -3.36 9.22
CA ILE A 10 -2.29 -2.38 9.48
C ILE A 10 -2.07 -2.15 10.98
N PHE A 11 -3.12 -2.14 11.81
CA PHE A 11 -3.02 -1.68 13.21
C PHE A 11 -3.36 -2.74 14.28
N GLY A 12 -3.79 -3.95 13.89
CA GLY A 12 -4.33 -4.97 14.81
C GLY A 12 -5.69 -4.58 15.42
N GLU A 13 -6.26 -5.44 16.25
CA GLU A 13 -7.56 -5.19 16.94
C GLU A 13 -7.44 -4.10 18.03
N LYS A 14 -7.23 -2.84 17.65
CA LYS A 14 -7.54 -1.73 18.54
C LYS A 14 -8.94 -1.26 18.24
N LYS A 15 -9.86 -1.54 19.17
CA LYS A 15 -11.20 -0.94 19.17
C LYS A 15 -11.05 0.58 19.09
N PRO A 16 -11.75 1.28 18.17
CA PRO A 16 -11.84 2.72 18.24
C PRO A 16 -12.49 3.10 19.58
N GLU A 17 -11.91 4.06 20.29
CA GLU A 17 -12.52 4.65 21.48
C GLU A 17 -13.87 5.27 21.08
N GLN A 18 -14.92 4.91 21.82
CA GLN A 18 -16.28 5.38 21.56
C GLN A 18 -16.34 6.92 21.57
N GLN A 19 -16.89 7.48 20.49
CA GLN A 19 -17.25 8.89 20.39
C GLN A 19 -18.31 9.27 21.45
N PRO A 20 -18.36 10.53 21.92
CA PRO A 20 -19.51 11.05 22.63
C PRO A 20 -20.70 11.21 21.68
N GLU A 21 -21.85 10.66 22.07
CA GLU A 21 -23.09 10.70 21.30
C GLU A 21 -23.62 12.15 21.17
N THR A 22 -23.69 12.66 19.94
CA THR A 22 -24.57 13.79 19.59
C THR A 22 -25.98 13.28 19.28
N PRO A 23 -27.04 13.93 19.79
CA PRO A 23 -28.41 13.49 19.56
C PRO A 23 -28.82 13.72 18.10
N ILE A 24 -29.13 12.63 17.40
CA ILE A 24 -29.65 12.64 16.02
C ILE A 24 -31.13 13.04 16.05
N ASN A 25 -31.46 14.07 15.28
CA ASN A 25 -32.84 14.51 15.03
C ASN A 25 -33.50 13.54 14.03
N SER A 26 -34.40 12.71 14.53
CA SER A 26 -35.12 11.68 13.79
C SER A 26 -36.24 12.29 12.94
N ASN A 27 -36.03 12.42 11.63
CA ASN A 27 -37.11 12.58 10.65
C ASN A 27 -36.61 12.29 9.22
N GLU A 28 -36.29 11.04 8.91
CA GLU A 28 -36.28 10.54 7.52
C GLU A 28 -36.76 9.08 7.48
N PRO A 29 -37.38 8.63 6.37
CA PRO A 29 -38.17 7.41 6.31
C PRO A 29 -37.30 6.14 6.15
N ASP A 30 -37.74 5.07 6.81
CA ASP A 30 -37.16 3.73 6.75
C ASP A 30 -37.00 3.22 5.32
N PHE A 31 -35.76 3.13 4.85
CA PHE A 31 -35.37 2.35 3.69
C PHE A 31 -34.80 1.03 4.22
N GLU A 32 -35.67 0.05 4.44
CA GLU A 32 -35.25 -1.33 4.72
C GLU A 32 -34.57 -1.90 3.47
N SER A 33 -33.25 -1.77 3.41
CA SER A 33 -32.42 -2.54 2.47
C SER A 33 -32.13 -3.90 3.08
N GLU A 34 -32.91 -4.91 2.67
CA GLU A 34 -32.54 -6.31 2.80
C GLU A 34 -31.32 -6.58 1.89
N PHE A 35 -30.12 -6.27 2.40
CA PHE A 35 -28.87 -6.74 1.83
C PHE A 35 -28.37 -7.91 2.69
N GLU A 36 -28.97 -9.08 2.47
CA GLU A 36 -28.44 -10.35 2.99
C GLU A 36 -27.10 -10.64 2.30
N SER A 37 -26.00 -10.21 2.92
CA SER A 37 -24.66 -10.59 2.50
C SER A 37 -24.31 -11.97 3.08
N ASP A 38 -24.80 -13.03 2.44
CA ASP A 38 -24.50 -14.44 2.77
C ASP A 38 -23.08 -14.89 2.37
N TYR A 39 -22.10 -14.01 2.49
CA TYR A 39 -20.69 -14.37 2.35
C TYR A 39 -20.00 -14.23 3.69
N ASP A 40 -20.10 -15.29 4.51
CA ASP A 40 -19.14 -15.59 5.57
C ASP A 40 -17.78 -15.93 4.92
N TYR A 41 -17.11 -14.91 4.40
CA TYR A 41 -15.71 -15.02 4.02
C TYR A 41 -14.88 -14.92 5.30
N GLU A 42 -14.63 -16.06 5.94
CA GLU A 42 -13.58 -16.17 6.96
C GLU A 42 -12.23 -16.13 6.23
N PRO A 43 -11.41 -15.06 6.38
CA PRO A 43 -10.09 -15.04 5.78
C PRO A 43 -9.25 -16.16 6.42
N GLU A 44 -8.83 -17.14 5.62
CA GLU A 44 -7.97 -18.20 6.14
C GLU A 44 -6.69 -17.61 6.76
N PRO A 45 -6.35 -17.99 8.00
CA PRO A 45 -5.32 -17.32 8.82
C PRO A 45 -3.91 -17.40 8.22
N ASP A 46 -3.68 -18.27 7.24
CA ASP A 46 -2.36 -18.52 6.62
C ASP A 46 -2.13 -17.75 5.30
N THR A 47 -3.11 -16.96 4.85
CA THR A 47 -2.98 -16.13 3.63
C THR A 47 -2.28 -14.79 3.86
N LEU A 48 -2.10 -14.40 5.12
CA LEU A 48 -1.59 -13.08 5.53
C LEU A 48 -0.13 -12.81 5.17
N ASN A 49 0.69 -13.85 4.97
CA ASN A 49 2.11 -13.75 4.62
C ASN A 49 2.46 -14.33 3.24
N ARG A 50 1.46 -14.75 2.46
CA ARG A 50 1.72 -15.31 1.13
C ARG A 50 1.70 -14.17 0.12
N ILE A 51 2.87 -13.91 -0.49
CA ILE A 51 2.94 -13.10 -1.71
C ILE A 51 1.95 -13.72 -2.69
N ASP A 52 1.02 -12.91 -3.20
CA ASP A 52 -0.03 -13.43 -4.05
C ASP A 52 0.57 -13.95 -5.38
N PRO A 53 -0.08 -14.91 -6.06
CA PRO A 53 0.46 -15.51 -7.28
C PRO A 53 0.69 -14.52 -8.43
N TYR A 54 0.03 -13.36 -8.41
CA TYR A 54 0.22 -12.33 -9.43
C TYR A 54 1.50 -11.54 -9.15
N THR A 55 1.74 -11.14 -7.90
CA THR A 55 2.99 -10.51 -7.48
C THR A 55 4.21 -11.39 -7.76
N LEU A 56 4.10 -12.72 -7.60
CA LEU A 56 5.18 -13.66 -8.00
C LEU A 56 5.43 -13.70 -9.51
N LYS A 57 4.41 -13.48 -10.34
CA LYS A 57 4.59 -13.40 -11.80
C LYS A 57 5.29 -12.11 -12.20
N LEU A 58 4.97 -11.00 -11.56
CA LEU A 58 5.67 -9.73 -11.75
C LEU A 58 7.16 -9.89 -11.38
N GLU A 59 7.46 -10.51 -10.23
CA GLU A 59 8.84 -10.78 -9.81
C GLU A 59 9.63 -11.54 -10.89
N ALA A 60 9.04 -12.59 -11.47
CA ALA A 60 9.69 -13.39 -12.50
C ALA A 60 10.08 -12.61 -13.77
N ILE A 61 9.45 -11.46 -14.03
CA ILE A 61 9.73 -10.62 -15.20
C ILE A 61 11.01 -9.79 -14.98
N PHE A 62 11.14 -9.14 -13.82
CA PHE A 62 12.21 -8.16 -13.58
C PHE A 62 13.35 -8.67 -12.69
N LYS A 63 13.21 -9.81 -12.01
CA LYS A 63 14.12 -10.25 -10.95
C LYS A 63 15.59 -10.29 -11.37
N ASP A 64 15.90 -10.99 -12.45
CA ASP A 64 17.29 -11.14 -12.90
C ASP A 64 17.88 -9.79 -13.33
N TRP A 65 17.09 -8.99 -14.03
CA TRP A 65 17.45 -7.63 -14.41
C TRP A 65 17.75 -6.74 -13.21
N LEU A 66 16.91 -6.77 -12.17
CA LEU A 66 17.10 -5.94 -10.98
C LEU A 66 18.36 -6.37 -10.22
N ILE A 67 18.63 -7.68 -10.14
CA ILE A 67 19.86 -8.19 -9.50
C ILE A 67 21.09 -7.64 -10.23
N ASP A 68 21.11 -7.72 -11.56
CA ASP A 68 22.23 -7.22 -12.35
C ASP A 68 22.38 -5.70 -12.20
N LYS A 69 21.28 -4.96 -12.25
CA LYS A 69 21.25 -3.50 -12.06
C LYS A 69 21.77 -3.07 -10.69
N LEU A 70 21.39 -3.78 -9.63
CA LEU A 70 21.84 -3.49 -8.26
C LEU A 70 23.30 -3.91 -8.02
N ARG A 71 23.81 -4.91 -8.75
CA ARG A 71 25.23 -5.26 -8.72
C ARG A 71 26.09 -4.18 -9.37
N ASP A 72 25.59 -3.54 -10.42
CA ASP A 72 26.33 -2.49 -11.15
C ASP A 72 26.29 -1.14 -10.41
N ASN A 73 25.12 -0.74 -9.88
CA ASN A 73 24.91 0.59 -9.30
C ASN A 73 24.89 0.61 -7.76
N ASN A 74 25.05 -0.54 -7.10
CA ASN A 74 24.90 -0.78 -5.66
C ASN A 74 23.48 -0.56 -5.08
N ALA A 75 22.73 0.40 -5.63
CA ALA A 75 21.41 0.77 -5.18
C ALA A 75 20.55 1.33 -6.32
N LEU A 76 19.23 1.30 -6.13
CA LEU A 76 18.25 1.97 -6.99
C LEU A 76 17.26 2.73 -6.11
N ASP A 77 17.32 4.06 -6.19
CA ASP A 77 16.46 4.96 -5.43
C ASP A 77 15.16 5.24 -6.18
N PHE A 78 14.08 5.40 -5.41
CA PHE A 78 12.75 5.73 -5.93
C PHE A 78 11.94 6.57 -4.95
N SER A 79 10.99 7.32 -5.50
CA SER A 79 9.90 7.97 -4.76
C SER A 79 8.56 7.45 -5.22
N PHE A 80 7.54 7.56 -4.37
CA PHE A 80 6.20 7.14 -4.73
C PHE A 80 5.13 8.03 -4.12
N GLU A 81 4.00 8.09 -4.83
CA GLU A 81 2.78 8.76 -4.44
C GLU A 81 1.61 7.85 -4.82
N GLY A 82 0.63 7.70 -3.96
CA GLY A 82 -0.56 6.91 -4.26
C GLY A 82 -1.76 7.36 -3.44
N GLY A 83 -2.95 7.21 -3.99
CA GLY A 83 -4.21 7.62 -3.36
C GLY A 83 -5.10 8.40 -4.31
N GLY A 84 -6.36 8.61 -3.93
CA GLY A 84 -7.36 9.22 -4.81
C GLY A 84 -7.82 8.24 -5.88
N ASP A 85 -7.29 8.36 -7.09
CA ASP A 85 -7.63 7.56 -8.28
C ASP A 85 -6.44 6.84 -8.92
N GLU A 86 -5.21 7.16 -8.52
CA GLU A 86 -4.00 6.57 -9.10
C GLU A 86 -2.81 6.53 -8.12
N GLY A 87 -1.73 5.92 -8.57
CA GLY A 87 -0.45 5.95 -7.88
C GLY A 87 0.70 5.80 -8.86
N PHE A 88 1.84 6.37 -8.50
CA PHE A 88 3.06 6.39 -9.30
C PHE A 88 4.29 6.06 -8.47
N ILE A 89 5.19 5.27 -9.04
CA ILE A 89 6.58 5.15 -8.58
C ILE A 89 7.50 5.80 -9.60
N THR A 90 8.38 6.67 -9.12
CA THR A 90 9.40 7.33 -9.92
C THR A 90 10.77 6.82 -9.49
N PHE A 91 11.51 6.19 -10.41
CA PHE A 91 12.89 5.75 -10.17
C PHE A 91 13.88 6.85 -10.56
N GLU A 92 14.97 7.00 -9.81
CA GLU A 92 16.05 7.89 -10.20
C GLU A 92 16.81 7.33 -11.41
N ASN A 93 17.00 8.17 -12.44
CA ASN A 93 17.72 7.84 -13.68
C ASN A 93 17.18 6.59 -14.43
N PRO A 94 15.91 6.60 -14.87
CA PRO A 94 15.36 5.48 -15.62
C PRO A 94 16.10 5.29 -16.96
N THR A 95 16.37 4.03 -17.30
CA THR A 95 16.89 3.59 -18.62
C THR A 95 15.74 3.19 -19.54
N ASP A 96 16.02 2.89 -20.83
CA ASP A 96 15.04 2.45 -21.84
C ASP A 96 14.43 1.03 -21.58
N GLU A 97 14.40 0.58 -20.33
CA GLU A 97 13.98 -0.74 -19.89
C GLU A 97 12.54 -0.71 -19.33
N THR A 98 11.63 -0.07 -20.07
CA THR A 98 10.28 0.30 -19.61
C THR A 98 9.48 -0.90 -19.07
N GLU A 99 9.55 -2.08 -19.70
CA GLU A 99 8.82 -3.26 -19.23
C GLU A 99 9.28 -3.75 -17.85
N MET A 100 10.59 -3.70 -17.58
CA MET A 100 11.17 -4.11 -16.30
C MET A 100 10.77 -3.12 -15.21
N TYR A 101 10.84 -1.82 -15.51
CA TYR A 101 10.40 -0.78 -14.58
C TYR A 101 8.91 -0.84 -14.29
N ASN A 102 8.06 -1.05 -15.29
CA ASN A 102 6.62 -1.18 -15.08
C ASN A 102 6.27 -2.38 -14.19
N SER A 103 6.95 -3.52 -14.41
CA SER A 103 6.73 -4.73 -13.60
C SER A 103 7.23 -4.55 -12.17
N LEU A 104 8.36 -3.85 -11.98
CA LEU A 104 8.90 -3.52 -10.67
C LEU A 104 8.02 -2.49 -9.93
N ASP A 105 7.54 -1.47 -10.63
CA ASP A 105 6.60 -0.47 -10.13
C ASP A 105 5.36 -1.15 -9.54
N GLU A 106 4.68 -1.96 -10.37
CA GLU A 106 3.49 -2.67 -9.95
C GLU A 106 3.78 -3.65 -8.79
N TYR A 107 4.91 -4.35 -8.82
CA TYR A 107 5.33 -5.21 -7.72
C TYR A 107 5.50 -4.44 -6.41
N LEU A 108 6.13 -3.27 -6.43
CA LEU A 108 6.33 -2.43 -5.25
C LEU A 108 5.02 -1.87 -4.72
N PHE A 109 4.03 -1.54 -5.57
CA PHE A 109 2.68 -1.19 -5.15
C PHE A 109 2.08 -2.28 -4.24
N TYR A 110 2.15 -3.54 -4.68
CA TYR A 110 1.62 -4.65 -3.90
C TYR A 110 2.43 -4.95 -2.65
N ILE A 111 3.75 -4.89 -2.70
CA ILE A 111 4.60 -5.23 -1.57
C ILE A 111 4.55 -4.14 -0.48
N LEU A 112 4.67 -2.88 -0.87
CA LEU A 112 4.67 -1.73 0.04
C LEU A 112 3.25 -1.30 0.47
N LYS A 113 2.22 -1.93 -0.11
CA LYS A 113 0.80 -1.65 0.19
C LYS A 113 0.42 -0.20 -0.06
N ILE A 114 0.95 0.38 -1.13
CA ILE A 114 0.63 1.75 -1.52
C ILE A 114 -0.84 1.78 -1.98
N PRO A 115 -1.70 2.62 -1.39
CA PRO A 115 -3.08 2.76 -1.82
C PRO A 115 -3.13 3.33 -3.24
N THR A 116 -4.02 2.79 -4.06
CA THR A 116 -4.24 3.26 -5.44
C THR A 116 -5.60 3.90 -5.65
N VAL A 117 -6.51 3.81 -4.66
CA VAL A 117 -7.86 4.36 -4.72
C VAL A 117 -8.38 4.79 -3.34
N GLY A 118 -9.27 5.78 -3.31
CA GLY A 118 -10.01 6.23 -2.13
C GLY A 118 -9.38 7.42 -1.39
N GLU A 119 -9.91 7.73 -0.21
CA GLU A 119 -9.53 8.90 0.63
C GLU A 119 -8.22 8.70 1.42
N CYS A 120 -7.40 7.74 1.00
CA CYS A 120 -6.12 7.41 1.60
C CYS A 120 -5.00 7.83 0.65
N TYR A 121 -4.15 8.74 1.10
CA TYR A 121 -2.99 9.23 0.36
C TYR A 121 -1.70 8.76 1.03
N MET A 122 -0.79 8.20 0.27
CA MET A 122 0.50 7.74 0.75
C MET A 122 1.60 8.28 -0.14
N ASN A 123 2.55 8.98 0.46
CA ASN A 123 3.74 9.45 -0.23
C ASN A 123 5.00 8.97 0.49
N GLY A 124 6.02 8.61 -0.26
CA GLY A 124 7.22 8.03 0.32
C GLY A 124 8.39 7.96 -0.63
N SER A 125 9.47 7.41 -0.12
CA SER A 125 10.67 7.10 -0.89
C SER A 125 11.34 5.86 -0.34
N GLY A 126 12.15 5.23 -1.17
CA GLY A 126 12.92 4.07 -0.76
C GLY A 126 14.13 3.83 -1.65
N THR A 127 14.92 2.87 -1.20
CA THR A 127 16.13 2.42 -1.86
C THR A 127 16.11 0.91 -1.93
N LEU A 128 16.27 0.37 -3.14
CA LEU A 128 16.51 -1.05 -3.39
C LEU A 128 18.01 -1.30 -3.36
N TYR A 129 18.45 -2.39 -2.72
CA TYR A 129 19.85 -2.77 -2.64
C TYR A 129 19.99 -4.27 -2.35
N ILE A 130 21.19 -4.80 -2.55
CA ILE A 130 21.53 -6.18 -2.19
C ILE A 130 22.32 -6.17 -0.89
N ALA A 131 21.86 -6.94 0.09
CA ALA A 131 22.61 -7.25 1.31
C ALA A 131 22.48 -8.75 1.62
N ASP A 132 23.60 -9.41 1.92
CA ASP A 132 23.64 -10.84 2.28
C ASP A 132 22.97 -11.77 1.26
N ASN A 133 23.11 -11.47 -0.04
CA ASN A 133 22.46 -12.19 -1.16
C ASN A 133 20.93 -12.11 -1.16
N ILE A 134 20.37 -11.05 -0.56
CA ILE A 134 18.95 -10.76 -0.54
C ILE A 134 18.75 -9.36 -1.13
N VAL A 135 17.83 -9.24 -2.07
CA VAL A 135 17.32 -7.94 -2.52
C VAL A 135 16.39 -7.41 -1.44
N LYS A 136 16.71 -6.23 -0.92
CA LYS A 136 15.98 -5.56 0.14
C LYS A 136 15.52 -4.19 -0.32
N VAL A 137 14.43 -3.71 0.28
CA VAL A 137 13.98 -2.34 0.17
C VAL A 137 14.00 -1.69 1.54
N LYS A 138 14.64 -0.53 1.63
CA LYS A 138 14.53 0.35 2.80
C LYS A 138 13.68 1.54 2.38
N TYR A 139 12.57 1.75 3.07
CA TYR A 139 11.64 2.82 2.71
C TYR A 139 11.12 3.59 3.92
N SER A 140 10.63 4.79 3.63
CA SER A 140 9.92 5.66 4.56
C SER A 140 8.76 6.31 3.83
N SER A 141 7.61 6.37 4.48
CA SER A 141 6.40 6.93 3.89
C SER A 141 5.50 7.58 4.91
N THR A 142 4.58 8.39 4.43
CA THR A 142 3.54 9.03 5.21
C THR A 142 2.21 8.64 4.60
N LEU A 143 1.37 7.97 5.39
CA LEU A 143 -0.02 7.71 5.06
C LEU A 143 -0.88 8.81 5.70
N ASN A 144 -1.69 9.47 4.90
CA ASN A 144 -2.69 10.43 5.32
C ASN A 144 -4.05 9.88 4.92
N GLN A 145 -4.98 9.77 5.86
CA GLN A 145 -6.37 9.46 5.57
C GLN A 145 -7.21 10.69 5.86
N SER A 146 -8.02 11.12 4.89
CA SER A 146 -9.07 12.11 5.10
C SER A 146 -10.37 11.38 5.42
N TYR A 147 -11.12 11.85 6.42
CA TYR A 147 -12.48 11.37 6.70
C TYR A 147 -13.53 12.45 6.41
N ASP A 148 -13.12 13.72 6.42
CA ASP A 148 -14.00 14.85 6.16
C ASP A 148 -13.19 15.94 5.45
N TYR A 149 -13.77 16.45 4.36
CA TYR A 149 -13.12 17.31 3.40
C TYR A 149 -13.99 18.54 3.10
N ASN A 150 -13.42 19.73 3.24
CA ASN A 150 -14.11 20.94 2.83
C ASN A 150 -13.91 21.17 1.32
N GLU A 151 -14.91 20.81 0.52
CA GLU A 151 -14.89 20.98 -0.93
C GLU A 151 -14.73 22.45 -1.39
N GLU A 152 -15.11 23.44 -0.56
CA GLU A 152 -14.99 24.85 -0.93
C GLU A 152 -13.57 25.39 -0.75
N THR A 153 -12.82 24.84 0.22
CA THR A 153 -11.48 25.34 0.59
C THR A 153 -10.34 24.39 0.24
N ASP A 154 -10.64 23.18 -0.22
CA ASP A 154 -9.65 22.15 -0.56
C ASP A 154 -8.82 21.70 0.67
N GLU A 155 -9.44 21.69 1.86
CA GLU A 155 -8.76 21.40 3.14
C GLU A 155 -9.37 20.20 3.87
N ILE A 156 -8.50 19.35 4.43
CA ILE A 156 -8.89 18.24 5.30
C ILE A 156 -9.36 18.82 6.64
N ILE A 157 -10.61 18.55 6.99
CA ILE A 157 -11.20 18.96 8.27
C ILE A 157 -10.82 17.96 9.36
N TYR A 158 -10.85 16.66 9.04
CA TYR A 158 -10.52 15.58 9.97
C TYR A 158 -9.80 14.45 9.24
N GLY A 159 -8.71 13.97 9.85
CA GLY A 159 -7.88 12.95 9.24
C GLY A 159 -6.84 12.36 10.19
N GLU A 160 -6.31 11.19 9.82
CA GLU A 160 -5.21 10.52 10.51
C GLU A 160 -3.94 10.59 9.66
N LYS A 161 -2.80 10.79 10.33
CA LYS A 161 -1.48 10.81 9.71
C LYS A 161 -0.55 9.83 10.40
N VAL A 162 -0.01 8.89 9.65
CA VAL A 162 0.88 7.84 10.15
C VAL A 162 2.14 7.79 9.31
N THR A 163 3.29 7.92 9.96
CA THR A 163 4.58 7.63 9.33
C THR A 163 4.82 6.12 9.39
N LEU A 164 5.06 5.52 8.22
CA LEU A 164 5.35 4.11 8.04
C LEU A 164 6.79 3.94 7.54
N GLY A 165 7.41 2.80 7.86
CA GLY A 165 8.77 2.46 7.44
C GLY A 165 9.83 2.59 8.54
N GLY A 166 11.10 2.62 8.15
CA GLY A 166 12.25 2.72 9.07
C GLY A 166 13.07 1.43 9.26
N GLY A 167 12.70 0.34 8.59
CA GLY A 167 13.45 -0.91 8.56
C GLY A 167 13.61 -1.46 7.14
N ASP A 168 14.39 -2.53 7.03
CA ASP A 168 14.66 -3.21 5.77
C ASP A 168 13.59 -4.29 5.54
N LEU A 169 12.91 -4.24 4.41
CA LEU A 169 11.98 -5.27 3.96
C LEU A 169 12.70 -6.16 2.94
N GLU A 170 12.69 -7.47 3.18
CA GLU A 170 13.26 -8.45 2.27
C GLU A 170 12.28 -8.73 1.12
N LEU A 171 12.76 -8.63 -0.12
CA LEU A 171 11.95 -8.91 -1.31
C LEU A 171 12.17 -10.36 -1.76
N PHE A 172 13.40 -10.71 -2.15
CA PHE A 172 13.74 -12.05 -2.60
C PHE A 172 15.25 -12.32 -2.56
N SER A 173 15.62 -13.60 -2.58
CA SER A 173 17.00 -14.09 -2.67
C SER A 173 17.60 -13.85 -4.07
N THR A 174 18.89 -13.51 -4.13
CA THR A 174 19.68 -13.42 -5.36
C THR A 174 20.16 -14.78 -5.89
N HIS A 175 19.99 -15.84 -5.09
CA HIS A 175 20.23 -17.23 -5.51
C HIS A 175 18.91 -17.85 -5.96
N VAL A 176 18.95 -18.51 -7.13
CA VAL A 176 17.89 -19.38 -7.66
C VAL A 176 18.15 -20.82 -7.22
#